data_AF-A0A2A5RJQ3-F1
#
_entry.id   AF-A0A2A5RJQ3-F1
#
_cell.length_a   1.000
_cell.length_b   1.000
_cell.length_c   1.000
_cell.angle_alpha   90.00
_cell.angle_beta   90.00
_cell.angle_gamma   90.00
#
_symmetry.space_group_name_H-M   'P 1'
#
loop_
_entity.id
_entity.type
_entity.pdbx_description
1 polymer ?
#
loop_
_entity_poly.entity_id
_entity_poly.type
_entity_poly.pdbx_seq_one_letter_code
_entity_poly.pdbx_strand_id
1 'polypeptide(L)'
;MGGLKLTQKDLTHLIESCGFQKIKVFLNSGNIQFQTDLSKDKIKELLDLILPVPYFLMTYAELFRVFEQRPKISANNCHLYIFIAQSSFSQTAMREFVQVKPAENEKALIISDIFFWQVPIGQTLKTNFGKILSKRQFREQFTSRNINTIERIIKYNQD
;
A
#
# COMPACT_ATOMS: atom_id res chain seq x y z
N MET A 1 11.36 10.77 18.92
CA MET A 1 11.75 10.60 17.50
C MET A 1 10.84 11.46 16.65
N GLY A 2 11.33 12.62 16.20
CA GLY A 2 10.58 13.61 15.42
C GLY A 2 10.68 13.34 13.92
N GLY A 3 9.93 12.35 13.42
CA GLY A 3 9.58 12.32 12.00
C GLY A 3 8.36 13.19 11.78
N LEU A 4 8.28 13.89 10.65
CA LEU A 4 7.09 14.63 10.24
C LEU A 4 5.87 13.70 10.32
N LYS A 5 4.99 13.96 11.29
CA LYS A 5 3.73 13.24 11.44
C LYS A 5 2.68 14.04 10.68
N LEU A 6 2.50 13.72 9.40
CA LEU A 6 1.41 14.28 8.62
C LEU A 6 0.10 13.66 9.10
N THR A 7 -0.80 14.47 9.65
CA THR A 7 -2.12 13.94 10.06
C THR A 7 -2.97 13.67 8.82
N GLN A 8 -3.98 12.80 8.96
CA GLN A 8 -4.90 12.54 7.85
C GLN A 8 -5.63 13.82 7.41
N LYS A 9 -5.92 14.72 8.36
CA LYS A 9 -6.56 16.02 8.09
C LYS A 9 -5.64 16.93 7.26
N ASP A 10 -4.37 17.03 7.65
CA ASP A 10 -3.39 17.84 6.93
C ASP A 10 -3.16 17.28 5.53
N LEU A 11 -3.05 15.95 5.40
CA LEU A 11 -2.93 15.30 4.11
C LEU A 11 -4.14 15.60 3.21
N THR A 12 -5.37 15.49 3.73
CA THR A 12 -6.58 15.83 2.96
C THR A 12 -6.56 17.28 2.49
N HIS A 13 -6.23 18.23 3.37
CA HIS A 13 -6.17 19.65 3.03
C HIS A 13 -5.11 19.95 1.96
N LEU A 14 -3.94 19.32 2.05
CA LEU A 14 -2.89 19.45 1.03
C LEU A 14 -3.39 18.96 -0.34
N ILE A 15 -4.05 17.80 -0.39
CA ILE A 15 -4.61 17.24 -1.63
C ILE A 15 -5.76 18.10 -2.18
N GLU A 16 -6.63 18.63 -1.33
CA GLU A 16 -7.71 19.55 -1.72
C GLU A 16 -7.16 20.84 -2.34
N SER A 17 -6.02 21.33 -1.84
CA SER A 17 -5.36 22.53 -2.39
C SER A 17 -4.82 22.36 -3.81
N CYS A 18 -4.68 21.13 -4.30
CA CYS A 18 -4.28 20.85 -5.68
C CYS A 18 -5.42 21.01 -6.70
N GLY A 19 -6.65 21.29 -6.26
CA GLY A 19 -7.81 21.43 -7.15
C GLY A 19 -8.33 20.12 -7.74
N PHE A 20 -7.98 18.96 -7.14
CA PHE A 20 -8.55 17.69 -7.53
C PHE A 20 -10.03 17.60 -7.15
N GLN A 21 -10.77 16.76 -7.85
CA GLN A 21 -12.21 16.58 -7.68
C GLN A 21 -12.53 15.24 -6.99
N LYS A 22 -13.74 15.12 -6.45
CA LYS A 22 -14.27 13.89 -5.81
C LYS A 22 -13.27 13.22 -4.86
N ILE A 23 -12.65 14.03 -4.00
CA ILE A 23 -11.65 13.55 -3.04
C ILE A 23 -12.35 12.66 -2.01
N LYS A 24 -11.85 11.43 -1.86
CA LYS A 24 -12.31 10.45 -0.89
C LYS A 24 -11.13 9.90 -0.11
N VAL A 25 -11.22 10.00 1.21
CA VAL A 25 -10.25 9.40 2.13
C VAL A 25 -10.79 8.07 2.64
N PHE A 26 -9.96 7.03 2.56
CA PHE A 26 -10.28 5.69 3.03
C PHE A 26 -9.45 5.36 4.27
N LEU A 27 -10.14 5.22 5.41
CA LEU A 27 -9.55 4.91 6.71
C LEU A 27 -8.53 5.97 7.17
N ASN A 28 -8.04 5.87 8.40
CA ASN A 28 -6.95 6.73 8.91
C ASN A 28 -5.56 6.20 8.52
N SER A 29 -5.42 5.64 7.31
CA SER A 29 -4.20 4.93 6.87
C SER A 29 -3.58 5.51 5.61
N GLY A 30 -3.87 6.76 5.28
CA GLY A 30 -3.24 7.47 4.15
C GLY A 30 -3.60 6.88 2.80
N ASN A 31 -4.88 6.53 2.60
CA ASN A 31 -5.42 6.17 1.28
C ASN A 31 -6.35 7.28 0.83
N ILE A 32 -6.00 7.94 -0.26
CA ILE A 32 -6.81 9.00 -0.84
C ILE A 32 -7.04 8.69 -2.30
N GLN A 33 -8.29 8.81 -2.70
CA GLN A 33 -8.73 8.75 -4.08
C GLN A 33 -9.23 10.12 -4.49
N PHE A 34 -9.00 10.49 -5.74
CA PHE A 34 -9.48 11.73 -6.34
C PHE A 34 -9.64 11.55 -7.85
N GLN A 35 -10.33 12.49 -8.49
CA GLN A 35 -10.51 12.60 -9.93
C GLN A 35 -9.81 13.86 -10.45
N THR A 36 -9.22 13.76 -11.63
CA THR A 36 -8.56 14.87 -12.32
C THR A 36 -8.35 14.51 -13.78
N ASP A 37 -8.32 15.54 -14.64
CA ASP A 37 -7.95 15.42 -16.06
C ASP A 37 -6.43 15.57 -16.29
N LEU A 38 -5.66 15.82 -15.22
CA LEU A 38 -4.21 15.92 -15.30
C LEU A 38 -3.56 14.57 -15.61
N SER A 39 -2.46 14.61 -16.35
CA SER A 39 -1.65 13.42 -16.58
C SER A 39 -0.99 12.94 -15.28
N LYS A 40 -0.68 11.64 -15.21
CA LYS A 40 -0.01 11.04 -14.05
C LYS A 40 1.30 11.75 -13.68
N ASP A 41 2.04 12.26 -14.66
CA ASP A 41 3.30 12.97 -14.42
C ASP A 41 3.07 14.38 -13.87
N LYS A 42 2.04 15.09 -14.33
CA LYS A 42 1.64 16.38 -13.72
C LYS A 42 1.16 16.22 -12.29
N ILE A 43 0.44 15.14 -11.99
CA ILE A 43 0.06 14.81 -10.61
C ILE A 43 1.31 14.59 -9.75
N LYS A 44 2.30 13.82 -10.23
CA LYS A 44 3.56 13.62 -9.49
C LYS A 44 4.29 14.94 -9.22
N GLU A 45 4.45 15.78 -10.24
CA GLU A 45 5.07 17.11 -10.09
C GLU A 45 4.40 17.93 -8.98
N LEU A 46 3.05 17.94 -8.92
CA LEU A 46 2.31 18.62 -7.86
C LEU A 46 2.54 17.97 -6.49
N LEU A 47 2.41 16.65 -6.40
CA LEU A 47 2.55 15.92 -5.14
C LEU A 47 3.96 16.02 -4.55
N ASP A 48 5.00 16.00 -5.39
CA ASP A 48 6.40 16.15 -4.96
C ASP A 48 6.68 17.53 -4.35
N LEU A 49 5.92 18.56 -4.74
CA LEU A 49 6.03 19.91 -4.18
C LEU A 49 5.31 20.05 -2.83
N ILE A 50 4.21 19.33 -2.63
CA ILE A 50 3.30 19.56 -1.48
C ILE A 50 3.37 18.48 -0.40
N LEU A 51 3.75 17.24 -0.73
CA LEU A 51 3.77 16.13 0.22
C LEU A 51 5.15 15.99 0.87
N PRO A 52 5.27 16.16 2.20
CA PRO A 52 6.53 16.00 2.92
C PRO A 52 6.87 14.53 3.22
N VAL A 53 6.16 13.58 2.61
CA VAL A 53 6.25 12.14 2.88
C VAL A 53 6.20 11.34 1.59
N PRO A 54 6.84 10.15 1.52
CA PRO A 54 6.72 9.26 0.37
C PRO A 54 5.27 8.86 0.09
N TYR A 55 4.93 8.73 -1.18
CA TYR A 55 3.61 8.31 -1.64
C TYR A 55 3.70 7.31 -2.79
N PHE A 56 2.60 6.61 -3.04
CA PHE A 56 2.44 5.72 -4.19
C PHE A 56 1.22 6.15 -4.98
N LEU A 57 1.40 6.40 -6.28
CA LEU A 57 0.35 6.87 -7.18
C LEU A 57 -0.02 5.80 -8.21
N MET A 58 -1.28 5.40 -8.20
CA MET A 58 -1.86 4.44 -9.15
C MET A 58 -3.17 4.98 -9.70
N THR A 59 -3.42 4.71 -10.97
CA THR A 59 -4.75 4.85 -11.57
C THR A 59 -5.66 3.73 -11.05
N TYR A 60 -6.97 3.94 -11.16
CA TYR A 60 -7.95 2.90 -10.86
C TYR A 60 -7.68 1.59 -11.64
N ALA A 61 -7.41 1.70 -12.94
CA ALA A 61 -7.17 0.53 -13.79
C ALA A 61 -5.88 -0.23 -13.41
N GLU A 62 -4.83 0.47 -12.96
CA GLU A 62 -3.64 -0.19 -12.41
C GLU A 62 -3.97 -0.92 -11.11
N LEU A 63 -4.64 -0.25 -10.16
CA LEU A 63 -4.98 -0.84 -8.86
C LEU A 63 -5.92 -2.06 -9.01
N PHE A 64 -6.91 -1.96 -9.90
CA PHE A 64 -7.84 -3.05 -10.19
C PHE A 64 -7.11 -4.27 -10.78
N ARG A 65 -6.17 -4.05 -11.71
CA ARG A 65 -5.34 -5.14 -12.27
C ARG A 65 -4.51 -5.84 -11.19
N VAL A 66 -3.93 -5.09 -10.27
CA VAL A 66 -3.22 -5.66 -9.10
C VAL A 66 -4.15 -6.49 -8.23
N PHE A 67 -5.35 -5.95 -7.93
CA PHE A 67 -6.33 -6.64 -7.10
C PHE A 67 -6.83 -7.96 -7.71
N GLU A 68 -7.01 -8.01 -9.03
CA GLU A 68 -7.48 -9.21 -9.73
C GLU A 68 -6.44 -10.34 -9.77
N GLN A 69 -5.16 -10.01 -9.59
CA GLN A 69 -4.09 -11.01 -9.49
C GLN A 69 -3.96 -11.62 -8.09
N ARG A 70 -4.77 -11.17 -7.12
CA ARG A 70 -4.68 -11.65 -5.74
C ARG A 70 -4.74 -13.18 -5.69
N PRO A 71 -3.84 -13.83 -4.95
CA PRO A 71 -3.89 -15.27 -4.81
C PRO A 71 -5.13 -15.66 -4.00
N LYS A 72 -5.82 -16.73 -4.42
CA LYS A 72 -6.92 -17.35 -3.67
C LYS A 72 -6.36 -18.19 -2.52
N ILE A 73 -5.72 -17.53 -1.54
CA ILE A 73 -5.18 -18.23 -0.36
C ILE A 73 -6.30 -18.32 0.68
N SER A 74 -6.68 -19.55 1.02
CA SER A 74 -7.86 -19.87 1.82
C SER A 74 -7.52 -20.14 3.29
N ALA A 75 -6.72 -19.30 3.93
CA ALA A 75 -6.44 -19.47 5.35
C ALA A 75 -7.43 -18.65 6.18
N ASN A 76 -8.27 -19.34 6.95
CA ASN A 76 -9.09 -18.71 7.98
C ASN A 76 -8.20 -17.93 8.97
N ASN A 77 -8.71 -16.81 9.48
CA ASN A 77 -8.03 -15.97 10.48
C ASN A 77 -6.69 -15.35 10.05
N CYS A 78 -6.50 -15.12 8.74
CA CYS A 78 -5.36 -14.39 8.20
C CYS A 78 -5.77 -13.09 7.50
N HIS A 79 -4.87 -12.13 7.51
CA HIS A 79 -4.89 -10.99 6.61
C HIS A 79 -4.04 -11.28 5.38
N LEU A 80 -4.50 -10.80 4.23
CA LEU A 80 -3.70 -10.75 3.01
C LEU A 80 -3.33 -9.29 2.72
N TYR A 81 -2.04 -9.03 2.62
CA TYR A 81 -1.48 -7.73 2.27
C TYR A 81 -0.95 -7.74 0.84
N ILE A 82 -1.21 -6.66 0.12
CA ILE A 82 -0.67 -6.35 -1.20
C ILE A 82 0.42 -5.30 -1.01
N PHE A 83 1.58 -5.51 -1.63
CA PHE A 83 2.68 -4.56 -1.60
C PHE A 83 2.75 -3.81 -2.92
N ILE A 84 2.46 -2.52 -2.87
CA ILE A 84 2.69 -1.58 -3.97
C ILE A 84 4.07 -0.97 -3.72
N ALA A 85 5.02 -1.16 -4.62
CA ALA A 85 6.41 -0.88 -4.34
C ALA A 85 7.18 -0.38 -5.57
N GLN A 86 8.39 0.10 -5.33
CA GLN A 86 9.36 0.35 -6.40
C GLN A 86 9.67 -0.97 -7.14
N SER A 87 9.88 -0.88 -8.45
CA SER A 87 10.27 -2.01 -9.29
C SER A 87 11.50 -2.68 -8.67
N SER A 88 11.44 -4.01 -8.44
CA SER A 88 12.41 -4.86 -7.72
C SER A 88 12.17 -5.12 -6.23
N PHE A 89 11.34 -4.35 -5.52
CA PHE A 89 11.16 -4.58 -4.09
C PHE A 89 10.50 -5.93 -3.78
N SER A 90 9.67 -6.46 -4.67
CA SER A 90 9.00 -7.75 -4.50
C SER A 90 9.99 -8.89 -4.23
N GLN A 91 11.10 -8.92 -4.97
CA GLN A 91 12.16 -9.91 -4.87
C GLN A 91 12.96 -9.73 -3.57
N THR A 92 13.21 -8.48 -3.18
CA THR A 92 13.83 -8.17 -1.89
C THR A 92 12.95 -8.65 -0.74
N ALA A 93 11.64 -8.34 -0.77
CA ALA A 93 10.69 -8.79 0.23
C ALA A 93 10.64 -10.33 0.32
N MET A 94 10.65 -11.03 -0.82
CA MET A 94 10.67 -12.49 -0.84
C MET A 94 11.97 -13.08 -0.27
N ARG A 95 13.12 -12.51 -0.58
CA ARG A 95 14.40 -12.95 0.02
C ARG A 95 14.39 -12.80 1.54
N GLU A 96 13.98 -11.65 2.03
CA GLU A 96 13.86 -11.39 3.47
C GLU A 96 12.85 -12.33 4.13
N PHE A 97 11.71 -12.58 3.46
CA PHE A 97 10.67 -13.50 3.92
C PHE A 97 11.20 -14.93 4.11
N VAL A 98 11.91 -15.46 3.11
CA VAL A 98 12.51 -16.80 3.19
C VAL A 98 13.61 -16.86 4.28
N GLN A 99 14.44 -15.81 4.37
CA GLN A 99 15.56 -15.77 5.32
C GLN A 99 15.10 -15.84 6.78
N VAL A 100 13.95 -15.23 7.12
CA VAL A 100 13.44 -15.24 8.49
C VAL A 100 12.79 -16.54 8.93
N LYS A 101 12.64 -17.51 8.02
CA LYS A 101 11.96 -18.81 8.27
C LYS A 101 10.57 -18.57 8.88
N PRO A 102 9.60 -18.13 8.06
CA PRO A 102 8.30 -17.67 8.54
C PRO A 102 7.53 -18.80 9.23
N ALA A 103 6.57 -18.44 10.08
CA ALA A 103 5.71 -19.42 10.73
C ALA A 103 4.86 -20.17 9.70
N GLU A 104 4.40 -21.39 10.02
CA GLU A 104 3.64 -22.26 9.10
C GLU A 104 2.38 -21.58 8.51
N ASN A 105 1.74 -20.71 9.29
CA ASN A 105 0.55 -19.97 8.90
C ASN A 105 0.83 -18.61 8.22
N GLU A 106 2.10 -18.28 8.02
CA GLU A 106 2.56 -17.10 7.32
C GLU A 106 3.06 -17.49 5.92
N LYS A 107 2.51 -16.87 4.87
CA LYS A 107 2.79 -17.26 3.47
C LYS A 107 3.07 -16.02 2.63
N ALA A 108 3.90 -16.17 1.61
CA ALA A 108 4.12 -15.10 0.63
C ALA A 108 4.21 -15.65 -0.79
N LEU A 109 3.81 -14.84 -1.76
CA LEU A 109 3.86 -15.13 -3.19
C LEU A 109 4.23 -13.87 -3.96
N ILE A 110 4.92 -14.04 -5.09
CA ILE A 110 5.07 -12.98 -6.09
C ILE A 110 4.21 -13.35 -7.30
N ILE A 111 3.33 -12.45 -7.73
CA ILE A 111 2.56 -12.57 -8.98
C ILE A 111 2.74 -11.27 -9.74
N SER A 112 3.24 -11.34 -10.97
CA SER A 112 3.52 -10.18 -11.84
C SER A 112 4.27 -9.04 -11.14
N ASP A 113 5.35 -9.38 -10.43
CA ASP A 113 6.19 -8.45 -9.64
C ASP A 113 5.51 -7.82 -8.42
N ILE A 114 4.35 -8.34 -8.00
CA ILE A 114 3.62 -7.89 -6.82
C ILE A 114 3.83 -8.90 -5.71
N PHE A 115 4.31 -8.43 -4.57
CA PHE A 115 4.48 -9.26 -3.39
C PHE A 115 3.18 -9.29 -2.58
N PHE A 116 2.65 -10.49 -2.40
CA PHE A 116 1.50 -10.79 -1.56
C PHE A 116 1.97 -11.48 -0.29
N TRP A 117 1.47 -11.02 0.85
CA TRP A 117 1.85 -11.58 2.14
C TRP A 117 0.62 -11.88 2.98
N GLN A 118 0.48 -13.14 3.35
CA GLN A 118 -0.52 -13.61 4.27
C GLN A 118 0.08 -13.76 5.67
N VAL A 119 -0.60 -13.21 6.67
CA VAL A 119 -0.18 -13.25 8.07
C VAL A 119 -1.39 -13.41 8.99
N PRO A 120 -1.29 -14.15 10.12
CA PRO A 120 -2.38 -14.25 11.08
C PRO A 120 -2.83 -12.88 11.61
N ILE A 121 -4.13 -12.75 11.89
CA ILE A 121 -4.71 -11.53 12.46
C ILE A 121 -4.02 -11.19 13.78
N GLY A 122 -3.67 -9.91 13.96
CA GLY A 122 -2.98 -9.43 15.16
C GLY A 122 -1.48 -9.72 15.23
N GLN A 123 -0.92 -10.42 14.24
CA GLN A 123 0.50 -10.81 14.20
C GLN A 123 1.35 -9.97 13.23
N THR A 124 0.75 -9.09 12.41
CA THR A 124 1.45 -8.29 11.37
C THR A 124 2.74 -7.62 11.85
N LEU A 125 2.78 -7.04 13.05
CA LEU A 125 3.98 -6.37 13.59
C LEU A 125 4.83 -7.27 14.50
N LYS A 126 4.36 -8.48 14.78
CA LYS A 126 4.97 -9.41 15.75
C LYS A 126 5.82 -10.49 15.07
N THR A 127 5.50 -10.86 13.82
CA THR A 127 6.31 -11.82 13.06
C THR A 127 7.72 -11.28 12.80
N ASN A 128 8.68 -12.18 12.58
CA ASN A 128 10.04 -11.80 12.24
C ASN A 128 10.05 -10.96 10.95
N PHE A 129 9.27 -11.37 9.95
CA PHE A 129 9.13 -10.61 8.71
C PHE A 129 8.51 -9.23 8.94
N GLY A 130 7.44 -9.13 9.72
CA GLY A 130 6.81 -7.85 10.09
C GLY A 130 7.78 -6.87 10.74
N LYS A 131 8.67 -7.35 11.62
CA LYS A 131 9.74 -6.54 12.23
C LYS A 131 10.75 -6.08 11.18
N ILE A 132 11.11 -6.93 10.22
CA ILE A 132 12.00 -6.53 9.11
C ILE A 132 11.39 -5.39 8.31
N LEU A 133 10.11 -5.51 7.93
CA LEU A 133 9.40 -4.49 7.16
C LEU A 133 9.35 -3.11 7.84
N SER A 134 9.38 -3.07 9.18
CA SER A 134 9.42 -1.81 9.94
C SER A 134 10.78 -1.09 9.94
N LYS A 135 11.86 -1.74 9.45
CA LYS A 135 13.20 -1.15 9.42
C LYS A 135 13.22 0.08 8.52
N ARG A 136 13.96 1.13 8.93
CA ARG A 136 14.06 2.41 8.20
C ARG A 136 14.39 2.23 6.73
N GLN A 137 15.32 1.33 6.40
CA GLN A 137 15.77 1.10 5.04
C GLN A 137 14.66 0.64 4.07
N PHE A 138 13.57 0.05 4.57
CA PHE A 138 12.49 -0.48 3.73
C PHE A 138 11.23 0.38 3.71
N ARG A 139 11.03 1.25 4.72
CA ARG A 139 9.77 1.99 4.92
C ARG A 139 9.35 2.90 3.75
N GLU A 140 10.30 3.33 2.92
CA GLU A 140 10.05 4.23 1.80
C GLU A 140 9.99 3.49 0.45
N GLN A 141 10.36 2.20 0.42
CA GLN A 141 10.43 1.43 -0.83
C GLN A 141 9.10 0.82 -1.24
N PHE A 142 8.16 0.69 -0.30
CA PHE A 142 6.86 0.09 -0.54
C PHE A 142 5.78 0.67 0.37
N THR A 143 4.55 0.39 0.00
CA THR A 143 3.38 0.52 0.86
C THR A 143 2.63 -0.81 0.86
N SER A 144 2.29 -1.31 2.04
CA SER A 144 1.47 -2.51 2.17
C SER A 144 0.03 -2.13 2.52
N ARG A 145 -0.94 -2.77 1.87
CA ARG A 145 -2.36 -2.56 2.12
C ARG A 145 -3.08 -3.88 2.28
N ASN A 146 -3.90 -3.97 3.32
CA ASN A 146 -4.80 -5.10 3.49
C ASN A 146 -5.73 -5.16 2.27
N ILE A 147 -5.98 -6.36 1.76
CA ILE A 147 -6.78 -6.56 0.56
C ILE A 147 -8.21 -6.04 0.70
N ASN A 148 -8.78 -6.10 1.91
CA ASN A 148 -10.11 -5.55 2.21
C ASN A 148 -10.13 -4.03 2.06
N THR A 149 -8.99 -3.35 2.31
CA THR A 149 -8.86 -1.91 2.03
C THR A 149 -8.90 -1.64 0.54
N ILE A 150 -8.17 -2.43 -0.26
CA ILE A 150 -8.16 -2.29 -1.72
C ILE A 150 -9.54 -2.58 -2.30
N GLU A 151 -10.22 -3.62 -1.82
CA GLU A 151 -11.58 -3.96 -2.23
C GLU A 151 -12.56 -2.80 -1.95
N ARG A 152 -12.46 -2.13 -0.80
CA ARG A 152 -13.29 -0.97 -0.48
C ARG A 152 -13.04 0.22 -1.40
N ILE A 153 -11.78 0.48 -1.76
CA ILE A 153 -11.42 1.54 -2.72
C ILE A 153 -12.00 1.22 -4.10
N ILE A 154 -11.93 -0.05 -4.51
CA ILE A 154 -12.45 -0.49 -5.80
C ILE A 154 -13.98 -0.38 -5.87
N LYS A 155 -14.69 -0.87 -4.84
CA LYS A 155 -16.16 -0.81 -4.80
C LYS A 155 -16.70 0.62 -4.87
N TYR A 156 -16.03 1.59 -4.24
CA TYR A 156 -16.44 3.00 -4.30
C TYR A 156 -16.35 3.61 -5.72
N ASN A 157 -15.57 3.04 -6.65
CA ASN A 157 -15.55 3.51 -8.04
C ASN A 157 -16.70 2.98 -8.89
N GLN A 158 -17.49 2.03 -8.37
CA GLN A 158 -18.63 1.45 -9.06
C GLN A 158 -19.95 2.15 -8.72
N ASP A 159 -19.91 3.14 -7.81
CA ASP A 159 -21.01 4.01 -7.40
C ASP A 159 -20.85 5.42 -8.01
#